data_AF-A0A6V7HXR7-F1
#
_entry.id   AF-A0A6V7HXR7-F1
#
_cell.length_a   1.000
_cell.length_b   1.000
_cell.length_c   1.000
_cell.angle_alpha   90.00
_cell.angle_beta   90.00
_cell.angle_gamma   90.00
#
_symmetry.space_group_name_H-M   'P 1'
#
loop_
_entity.id
_entity.type
_entity.pdbx_description
1 polymer ?
#
loop_
_entity_poly.entity_id
_entity_poly.type
_entity_poly.pdbx_seq_one_letter_code
_entity_poly.pdbx_strand_id
1 'polypeptide(L)' 'LRLASDGRYILNGNFTVMRQKIKFLPGLAIEYSGASAQVERLNSSRPIPVDLILE' A
#
# COMPACT_ATOMS: atom_id res chain seq x y z
N LEU A 1 -2.74 3.05 4.44
CA LEU A 1 -3.26 1.77 3.88
C LEU A 1 -3.01 0.64 4.87
N ARG A 2 -4.08 -0.05 5.27
CA ARG A 2 -4.02 -1.15 6.25
C ARG A 2 -4.89 -2.33 5.85
N LEU A 3 -4.59 -3.49 6.42
CA LEU A 3 -5.42 -4.68 6.33
C LEU A 3 -6.74 -4.46 7.09
N ALA A 4 -7.86 -4.85 6.48
CA ALA A 4 -9.15 -4.81 7.17
C ALA A 4 -9.25 -5.87 8.28
N SER A 5 -8.55 -7.00 8.13
CA SER A 5 -8.64 -8.15 9.04
C SER A 5 -8.08 -7.88 10.44
N ASP A 6 -6.97 -7.15 10.55
CA ASP A 6 -6.26 -6.93 11.82
C ASP A 6 -5.84 -5.47 12.04
N GLY A 7 -6.17 -4.57 11.12
CA GLY A 7 -5.83 -3.15 11.21
C GLY A 7 -4.35 -2.84 10.99
N ARG A 8 -3.53 -3.82 10.62
CA ARG A 8 -2.08 -3.61 10.45
C ARG A 8 -1.81 -2.73 9.25
N TYR A 9 -1.07 -1.65 9.46
CA TYR A 9 -0.60 -0.79 8.38
C TYR A 9 0.43 -1.52 7.51
N ILE A 10 0.22 -1.46 6.20
CA ILE A 10 1.09 -2.09 5.20
C ILE A 10 1.77 -1.05 4.30
N LEU A 11 1.21 0.17 4.28
CA LEU A 11 1.76 1.34 3.64
C LEU A 11 1.27 2.59 4.38
N ASN A 12 2.18 3.54 4.59
CA ASN A 12 1.94 4.84 5.26
C ASN A 12 1.17 4.70 6.58
N GLY A 13 1.83 4.13 7.59
CA GLY A 13 1.38 4.15 8.98
C GLY A 13 2.29 5.03 9.84
N ASN A 14 1.92 5.23 11.11
CA ASN A 14 2.76 5.92 12.10
C ASN A 14 3.20 7.33 11.65
N PHE A 15 2.27 8.10 11.04
CA PHE A 15 2.51 9.47 10.57
C PHE A 15 3.72 9.62 9.62
N THR A 16 4.12 8.52 8.95
CA THR A 16 5.30 8.48 8.09
C THR A 16 4.92 8.08 6.68
N VAL A 17 5.30 8.91 5.69
CA VAL A 17 5.08 8.62 4.27
C VAL A 17 6.23 7.75 3.75
N MET A 18 5.91 6.56 3.27
CA MET A 18 6.85 5.67 2.61
C MET A 18 7.25 6.22 1.23
N ARG A 19 8.51 6.04 0.87
CA ARG A 19 9.08 6.62 -0.37
C ARG A 19 9.22 5.62 -1.52
N GLN A 20 8.89 4.34 -1.34
CA GLN A 20 9.24 3.29 -2.32
C GLN A 20 8.23 2.14 -2.42
N LYS A 21 8.33 1.43 -3.56
CA LYS A 21 7.57 0.23 -3.96
C LYS A 21 7.65 -0.90 -2.92
N ILE A 22 6.52 -1.52 -2.59
CA ILE A 22 6.43 -2.58 -1.56
C ILE A 22 5.96 -3.90 -2.18
N LYS A 23 6.66 -4.99 -1.85
CA LYS A 23 6.16 -6.35 -2.10
C LYS A 23 5.41 -6.81 -0.85
N PHE A 24 4.08 -6.91 -0.95
CA PHE A 24 3.23 -7.10 0.21
C PHE A 24 2.89 -8.57 0.49
N LEU A 25 2.56 -9.36 -0.54
CA LEU A 25 2.23 -10.78 -0.41
C LEU A 25 3.01 -11.61 -1.45
N PRO A 26 3.19 -12.93 -1.22
CA PRO A 26 3.80 -13.81 -2.21
C PRO A 26 3.11 -13.66 -3.59
N GLY A 27 3.86 -13.19 -4.57
CA GLY A 27 3.36 -12.94 -5.93
C GLY A 27 2.60 -11.62 -6.14
N LEU A 28 2.08 -10.96 -5.11
CA LEU A 28 1.39 -9.68 -5.24
C LEU A 28 2.34 -8.50 -4.98
N ALA A 29 2.44 -7.60 -5.96
CA ALA A 29 3.18 -6.35 -5.81
C ALA A 29 2.19 -5.18 -5.73
N ILE A 30 2.38 -4.33 -4.74
CA ILE A 30 1.67 -3.04 -4.62
C ILE A 30 2.71 -1.95 -4.84
N GLU A 31 2.52 -1.19 -5.90
CA GLU A 31 3.38 -0.07 -6.22
C GLU A 31 2.74 1.23 -5.76
N TYR A 32 3.50 2.00 -4.99
CA TYR A 32 3.09 3.29 -4.46
C TYR A 32 4.09 4.35 -4.92
N SER A 33 3.59 5.43 -5.52
CA SER A 33 4.44 6.48 -6.08
C SER A 33 5.11 7.35 -5.02
N GLY A 34 4.56 7.42 -3.80
CA GLY A 34 5.10 8.22 -2.72
C GLY A 34 4.97 9.74 -2.93
N ALA A 35 5.51 10.47 -1.95
CA ALA A 35 5.46 11.92 -1.86
C ALA A 35 6.27 12.69 -2.92
N SER A 36 7.08 12.00 -3.75
CA SER A 36 7.81 12.64 -4.84
C SER A 36 6.93 12.90 -6.07
N ALA A 37 5.74 12.29 -6.14
CA ALA A 37 4.79 12.51 -7.21
C ALA A 37 3.79 13.63 -6.85
N GLN A 38 3.39 14.45 -7.83
CA GLN A 38 2.34 15.48 -7.65
C GLN A 38 0.99 14.87 -7.23
N VAL A 39 0.73 13.63 -7.67
CA VAL A 39 -0.46 12.86 -7.30
C VAL A 39 0.01 11.47 -6.89
N GLU A 40 -0.34 11.08 -5.67
CA GLU A 40 -0.05 9.77 -5.14
C GLU A 40 -0.88 8.70 -5.85
N ARG A 41 -0.22 7.62 -6.29
CA ARG A 41 -0.84 6.50 -7.00
C ARG A 41 -0.53 5.20 -6.30
N LEU A 42 -1.55 4.34 -6.27
CA LEU A 42 -1.44 2.97 -5.80
C LEU A 42 -1.85 2.02 -6.93
N ASN A 43 -0.93 1.17 -7.34
CA ASN A 43 -1.16 0.18 -8.39
C ASN A 43 -0.97 -1.23 -7.83
N SER A 44 -1.85 -2.14 -8.23
CA SER A 44 -1.72 -3.56 -7.90
C SER A 44 -1.38 -4.36 -9.15
N SER A 45 -0.41 -5.27 -9.06
CA SER A 45 -0.03 -6.10 -10.21
C SER A 45 -1.07 -7.15 -10.60
N ARG A 46 -2.01 -7.46 -9.69
CA ARG A 46 -3.09 -8.44 -9.85
C ARG A 46 -4.22 -8.13 -8.85
N PRO A 47 -5.41 -8.76 -8.96
CA PRO A 47 -6.46 -8.59 -7.95
C PRO A 47 -5.97 -8.87 -6.53
N ILE A 48 -6.41 -8.06 -5.58
CA ILE A 48 -6.03 -8.18 -4.17
C ILE A 48 -7.02 -9.14 -3.50
N PRO A 49 -6.57 -10.26 -2.93
CA PRO A 49 -7.46 -11.29 -2.39
C PRO A 49 -7.98 -10.98 -0.97
N VAL A 50 -7.60 -9.83 -0.42
CA VAL A 50 -7.93 -9.40 0.93
C VAL A 50 -8.42 -7.96 0.90
N ASP A 51 -9.31 -7.63 1.83
CA ASP A 51 -9.81 -6.27 1.96
C ASP A 51 -8.75 -5.34 2.54
N LEU A 52 -8.60 -4.19 1.88
CA LEU A 52 -7.70 -3.12 2.30
C LEU A 52 -8.51 -1.86 2.57
N ILE A 53 -8.09 -1.14 3.61
CA ILE A 53 -8.66 0.15 3.97
C ILE A 53 -7.66 1.25 3.57
N LEU A 54 -8.11 2.16 2.72
CA LEU A 54 -7.39 3.36 2.31
C LEU A 54 -7.81 4.53 3.21
N GLU A 55 -6.82 5.18 3.82
CA GLU A 55 -6.92 6.28 4.77
C GLU A 55 -5.89 7.35 4.38
#